data_AF-A0AAJ0CLR1-F1
#
_entry.id   AF-A0AAJ0CLR1-F1
#
_cell.length_a   1.000
_cell.length_b   1.000
_cell.length_c   1.000
_cell.angle_alpha   90.00
_cell.angle_beta   90.00
_cell.angle_gamma   90.00
#
_symmetry.space_group_name_H-M   'P 1'
#
loop_
_entity.id
_entity.type
_entity.pdbx_description
1 polymer ?
#
loop_
_entity_poly.entity_id
_entity_poly.type
_entity_poly.pdbx_seq_one_letter_code
_entity_poly.pdbx_strand_id
1 'polypeptide(L)'
;MKFFKPLGRLAAVTKPRARMLFVSFVLICWWITASIHRQAAHPRDFSFHDIHHPWNEISTFKDTPSTPLNASKLALIVEPRPLPVLVPLILHMIAVVPPDWRFLFIGSPWNIYSLGKSRSIRYQRDRGKIELMKLPKPWRLDLDEDVSRLLTDIRFYDEFIPDVEWVFKFEHDSILCANSPTSLDDWLSWSWAGMSR
;
A
#
# COMPACT_ATOMS: atom_id res chain seq x y z
N MET A 1 40.78 -53.56 37.49
CA MET A 1 41.06 -53.56 36.04
C MET A 1 39.79 -53.17 35.29
N LYS A 2 39.96 -52.37 34.22
CA LYS A 2 38.95 -51.76 33.32
C LYS A 2 37.97 -52.82 32.76
N PHE A 3 36.76 -52.49 32.31
CA PHE A 3 36.57 -52.11 30.90
C PHE A 3 35.26 -51.34 30.63
N PHE A 4 35.45 -50.30 29.81
CA PHE A 4 34.51 -49.33 29.26
C PHE A 4 33.54 -49.99 28.26
N LYS A 5 32.26 -49.61 28.24
CA LYS A 5 31.31 -49.94 27.15
C LYS A 5 31.45 -48.93 25.99
N PRO A 6 31.34 -49.35 24.72
CA PRO A 6 31.63 -48.49 23.57
C PRO A 6 30.43 -47.64 23.12
N LEU A 7 30.80 -46.50 22.55
CA LEU A 7 30.00 -45.44 21.96
C LEU A 7 29.27 -45.89 20.68
N GLY A 8 28.09 -45.31 20.43
CA GLY A 8 27.17 -45.67 19.34
C GLY A 8 27.74 -45.57 17.92
N ARG A 9 27.28 -46.49 17.05
CA ARG A 9 27.61 -46.54 15.62
C ARG A 9 26.97 -45.35 14.88
N LEU A 10 27.79 -44.42 14.40
CA LEU A 10 27.41 -43.55 13.28
C LEU A 10 27.35 -44.42 12.02
N ALA A 11 26.16 -44.56 11.44
CA ALA A 11 25.97 -45.29 10.19
C ALA A 11 26.70 -44.58 9.05
N ALA A 12 27.71 -45.23 8.46
CA ALA A 12 28.42 -44.73 7.30
C ALA A 12 27.47 -44.68 6.08
N VAL A 13 27.13 -43.47 5.64
CA VAL A 13 26.35 -43.25 4.42
C VAL A 13 27.24 -43.59 3.23
N THR A 14 26.89 -44.63 2.48
CA THR A 14 27.62 -45.01 1.28
C THR A 14 27.43 -43.95 0.18
N LYS A 15 28.48 -43.64 -0.60
CA LYS A 15 28.47 -42.64 -1.69
C LYS A 15 27.22 -42.64 -2.60
N PRO A 16 26.65 -43.79 -3.04
CA PRO A 16 25.44 -43.77 -3.86
C PRO A 16 24.19 -43.31 -3.10
N ARG A 17 24.09 -43.59 -1.79
CA ARG A 17 22.98 -43.15 -0.94
C ARG A 17 23.02 -41.65 -0.68
N ALA A 18 24.22 -41.06 -0.52
CA ALA A 18 24.39 -39.61 -0.40
C ALA A 18 23.96 -38.86 -1.68
N ARG A 19 24.23 -39.42 -2.86
CA ARG A 19 23.80 -38.85 -4.15
C ARG A 19 22.28 -38.86 -4.31
N MET A 20 21.60 -39.95 -3.94
CA MET A 20 20.13 -40.00 -3.98
C MET A 20 19.49 -38.98 -3.04
N LEU A 21 20.01 -38.84 -1.81
CA LEU A 21 19.50 -37.85 -0.86
C LEU A 21 19.67 -36.42 -1.38
N PHE A 22 20.82 -36.11 -1.99
CA PHE A 22 21.05 -34.79 -2.58
C PHE A 22 20.10 -34.49 -3.74
N VAL A 23 19.87 -35.43 -4.65
CA VAL A 23 18.92 -35.26 -5.76
C VAL A 23 17.49 -35.07 -5.23
N SER A 24 17.07 -35.84 -4.23
CA SER A 24 15.75 -35.66 -3.61
C SER A 24 15.61 -34.29 -2.95
N PHE A 25 16.66 -33.80 -2.27
CA PHE A 25 16.65 -32.48 -1.63
C PHE A 25 16.55 -31.36 -2.67
N VAL A 26 17.28 -31.45 -3.78
CA VAL A 26 17.19 -30.49 -4.88
C VAL A 26 15.78 -30.48 -5.48
N LEU A 27 15.19 -31.65 -5.75
CA LEU A 27 13.82 -31.74 -6.28
C LEU A 27 12.78 -31.19 -5.31
N ILE A 28 12.93 -31.44 -4.00
CA ILE A 28 12.05 -30.90 -2.96
C ILE A 28 12.20 -29.37 -2.86
N CYS A 29 13.43 -28.84 -2.85
CA CYS A 29 13.66 -27.40 -2.88
C CYS A 29 13.06 -26.76 -4.14
N TRP A 30 13.21 -27.41 -5.30
CA TRP A 30 12.62 -26.93 -6.56
C TRP A 30 11.09 -26.94 -6.52
N TRP A 31 10.49 -27.97 -5.93
CA TRP A 31 9.04 -28.06 -5.76
C TRP A 31 8.50 -27.02 -4.77
N ILE A 32 9.23 -26.75 -3.68
CA ILE A 32 8.89 -25.72 -2.70
C ILE A 32 9.01 -24.32 -3.32
N THR A 33 10.11 -24.00 -4.00
CA THR A 33 10.27 -22.68 -4.63
C THR A 33 9.25 -22.47 -5.74
N ALA A 34 8.97 -23.48 -6.58
CA ALA A 34 7.94 -23.40 -7.60
C ALA A 34 6.52 -23.24 -7.00
N SER A 35 6.25 -23.85 -5.84
CA SER A 35 4.95 -23.71 -5.16
C SER A 35 4.79 -22.35 -4.48
N ILE A 36 5.84 -21.81 -3.86
CA ILE A 36 5.86 -20.45 -3.32
C ILE A 36 5.67 -19.43 -4.45
N HIS A 37 6.33 -19.63 -5.59
CA HIS A 37 6.17 -18.76 -6.75
C HIS A 37 4.74 -18.82 -7.34
N ARG A 38 4.13 -20.01 -7.41
CA ARG A 38 2.72 -20.17 -7.83
C ARG A 38 1.73 -19.52 -6.87
N GLN A 39 1.96 -19.57 -5.56
CA GLN A 39 1.11 -18.90 -4.57
C GLN A 39 1.24 -17.36 -4.65
N ALA A 40 2.43 -16.84 -4.94
CA ALA A 40 2.63 -15.41 -5.17
C ALA A 40 1.96 -14.91 -6.47
N ALA A 41 1.63 -15.81 -7.40
CA ALA A 41 1.08 -15.51 -8.72
C ALA A 41 -0.44 -15.72 -8.85
N HIS A 42 -1.18 -15.86 -7.75
CA HIS A 42 -2.65 -15.78 -7.79
C HIS A 42 -3.12 -14.40 -7.29
N PRO A 43 -2.92 -13.31 -8.05
CA PRO A 43 -3.63 -12.08 -7.77
C PRO A 43 -5.10 -12.39 -7.97
N ARG A 44 -5.93 -12.18 -6.95
CA ARG A 44 -7.37 -12.07 -7.20
C ARG A 44 -7.52 -10.95 -8.24
N ASP A 45 -8.15 -11.26 -9.37
CA ASP A 45 -8.48 -10.27 -10.38
C ASP A 45 -9.46 -9.28 -9.74
N PHE A 46 -8.91 -8.18 -9.23
CA PHE A 46 -9.69 -7.09 -8.64
C PHE A 46 -10.31 -6.30 -9.79
N SER A 47 -11.62 -6.48 -9.97
CA SER A 47 -12.41 -5.80 -10.98
C SER A 47 -12.82 -4.42 -10.48
N PHE A 48 -13.07 -3.51 -11.42
CA PHE A 48 -13.63 -2.19 -11.12
C PHE A 48 -14.96 -2.28 -10.34
N HIS A 49 -15.74 -3.33 -10.60
CA HIS A 49 -17.02 -3.58 -9.91
C HIS A 49 -16.86 -4.02 -8.45
N ASP A 50 -15.64 -4.41 -8.03
CA ASP A 50 -15.33 -4.80 -6.66
C ASP A 50 -14.85 -3.61 -5.80
N ILE A 51 -14.80 -2.40 -6.38
CA ILE A 51 -14.54 -1.18 -5.63
C ILE A 51 -15.79 -0.87 -4.81
N HIS A 52 -15.84 -1.45 -3.61
CA HIS A 52 -16.66 -0.87 -2.55
C HIS A 52 -16.05 0.51 -2.25
N HIS A 53 -16.76 1.60 -2.56
CA HIS A 53 -16.38 2.93 -2.08
C HIS A 53 -16.66 2.96 -0.57
N PRO A 54 -15.66 2.76 0.32
CA PRO A 54 -15.91 2.66 1.76
C PRO A 54 -16.45 4.00 2.30
N TRP A 55 -16.20 5.07 1.54
CA TRP A 55 -16.60 6.44 1.79
C TRP A 55 -18.10 6.66 1.87
N ASN A 56 -18.92 5.81 1.24
CA ASN A 56 -20.36 5.89 1.39
C ASN A 56 -20.81 5.35 2.78
N GLU A 57 -20.09 4.38 3.35
CA GLU A 57 -20.38 3.81 4.68
C GLU A 57 -19.79 4.63 5.84
N ILE A 58 -18.68 5.36 5.63
CA ILE A 58 -17.97 6.13 6.67
C ILE A 58 -18.85 7.22 7.31
N SER A 59 -19.89 7.70 6.63
CA SER A 59 -20.88 8.63 7.18
C SER A 59 -21.64 8.11 8.41
N THR A 60 -21.56 6.79 8.70
CA THR A 60 -22.30 6.13 9.78
C THR A 60 -21.49 5.81 11.03
N PHE A 61 -20.16 6.01 11.03
CA PHE A 61 -19.32 5.69 12.20
C PHE A 61 -19.37 6.82 13.24
N LYS A 62 -20.35 6.71 14.13
CA LYS A 62 -20.60 7.67 15.22
C LYS A 62 -19.90 7.18 16.50
N ASP A 63 -18.62 7.52 16.67
CA ASP A 63 -18.02 7.61 18.01
C ASP A 63 -16.71 8.43 17.96
N THR A 64 -16.60 9.40 18.87
CA THR A 64 -15.58 10.49 19.03
C THR A 64 -15.93 11.80 18.29
N PRO A 65 -15.72 13.00 18.88
CA PRO A 65 -15.84 14.29 18.19
C PRO A 65 -14.70 14.48 17.17
N SER A 66 -14.70 13.63 16.16
CA SER A 66 -13.92 13.77 14.95
C SER A 66 -14.70 14.72 14.05
N THR A 67 -14.07 15.79 13.56
CA THR A 67 -14.66 16.59 12.48
C THR A 67 -15.10 15.63 11.37
N PRO A 68 -16.35 15.70 10.90
CA PRO A 68 -16.82 14.82 9.85
C PRO A 68 -15.94 15.01 8.61
N LEU A 69 -15.55 13.90 7.97
CA LEU A 69 -14.79 13.95 6.73
C LEU A 69 -15.68 14.48 5.61
N ASN A 70 -15.14 15.38 4.79
CA ASN A 70 -15.83 15.95 3.65
C ASN A 70 -15.59 15.04 2.42
N ALA A 71 -16.67 14.49 1.86
CA ALA A 71 -16.58 13.63 0.68
C ALA A 71 -15.98 14.37 -0.53
N SER A 72 -16.24 15.67 -0.65
CA SER A 72 -15.78 16.48 -1.78
C SER A 72 -14.28 16.80 -1.75
N LYS A 73 -13.56 16.56 -0.64
CA LYS A 73 -12.15 16.91 -0.47
C LYS A 73 -11.25 15.68 -0.33
N LEU A 74 -10.33 15.49 -1.27
CA LEU A 74 -9.45 14.31 -1.33
C LEU A 74 -7.97 14.68 -1.41
N ALA A 75 -7.19 14.23 -0.44
CA ALA A 75 -5.73 14.21 -0.51
C ALA A 75 -5.26 12.90 -1.17
N LEU A 76 -4.65 13.00 -2.35
CA LEU A 76 -4.29 11.87 -3.20
C LEU A 76 -2.76 11.70 -3.26
N ILE A 77 -2.30 10.48 -2.98
CA ILE A 77 -0.92 10.05 -3.23
C ILE A 77 -0.93 8.77 -4.07
N VAL A 78 -0.24 8.82 -5.20
CA VAL A 78 -0.05 7.68 -6.11
C VAL A 78 1.44 7.38 -6.16
N GLU A 79 1.86 6.26 -5.60
CA GLU A 79 3.27 5.87 -5.58
C GLU A 79 3.44 4.38 -5.94
N PRO A 80 3.98 4.06 -7.13
CA PRO A 80 4.30 2.68 -7.51
C PRO A 80 5.42 2.08 -6.67
N ARG A 81 6.44 2.88 -6.33
CA ARG A 81 7.72 2.36 -5.82
C ARG A 81 7.69 2.05 -4.33
N PRO A 82 8.41 1.02 -3.88
CA PRO A 82 8.53 0.65 -2.47
C PRO A 82 9.45 1.60 -1.71
N LEU A 83 8.93 2.75 -1.29
CA LEU A 83 9.71 3.78 -0.60
C LEU A 83 9.52 3.71 0.93
N PRO A 84 10.61 3.66 1.73
CA PRO A 84 10.51 3.60 3.19
C PRO A 84 9.99 4.91 3.82
N VAL A 85 10.09 6.03 3.11
CA VAL A 85 9.66 7.35 3.57
C VAL A 85 8.14 7.55 3.57
N LEU A 86 7.37 6.64 2.95
CA LEU A 86 5.93 6.84 2.76
C LEU A 86 5.15 6.94 4.09
N VAL A 87 5.48 6.12 5.10
CA VAL A 87 4.80 6.17 6.39
C VAL A 87 4.96 7.55 7.06
N PRO A 88 6.19 8.04 7.34
CA PRO A 88 6.34 9.35 7.98
C PRO A 88 5.81 10.50 7.12
N LEU A 89 5.96 10.43 5.79
CA LEU A 89 5.41 11.44 4.89
C LEU A 89 3.88 11.54 4.98
N ILE A 90 3.17 10.41 4.86
CA ILE A 90 1.71 10.39 4.92
C ILE A 90 1.22 10.88 6.28
N LEU A 91 1.86 10.47 7.37
CA LEU A 91 1.49 10.91 8.71
C LEU A 91 1.72 12.42 8.91
N HIS A 92 2.81 12.97 8.37
CA HIS A 92 3.04 14.41 8.35
C HIS A 92 1.93 15.13 7.59
N MET A 93 1.61 14.66 6.39
CA MET A 93 0.58 15.29 5.57
C MET A 93 -0.81 15.22 6.22
N ILE A 94 -1.16 14.09 6.85
CA ILE A 94 -2.40 13.96 7.65
C ILE A 94 -2.46 14.98 8.80
N ALA A 95 -1.32 15.34 9.39
CA ALA A 95 -1.26 16.29 10.49
C ALA A 95 -1.34 17.76 10.04
N VAL A 96 -0.93 18.08 8.80
CA VAL A 96 -0.86 19.44 8.28
C VAL A 96 -2.07 19.82 7.42
N VAL A 97 -2.59 18.87 6.63
CA VAL A 97 -3.78 19.07 5.80
C VAL A 97 -5.01 19.23 6.71
N PRO A 98 -6.00 20.10 6.36
CA PRO A 98 -7.18 20.31 7.19
C PRO A 98 -7.91 19.00 7.55
N PRO A 99 -8.49 18.91 8.77
CA PRO A 99 -8.92 17.65 9.35
C PRO A 99 -10.08 16.97 8.62
N ASP A 100 -10.87 17.71 7.84
CA ASP A 100 -12.01 17.24 7.04
C ASP A 100 -11.58 16.56 5.73
N TRP A 101 -10.33 16.71 5.26
CA TRP A 101 -9.86 16.02 4.06
C TRP A 101 -9.68 14.52 4.29
N ARG A 102 -10.18 13.69 3.37
CA ARG A 102 -9.85 12.25 3.35
C ARG A 102 -8.56 12.00 2.57
N PHE A 103 -7.87 10.91 2.89
CA PHE A 103 -6.64 10.50 2.18
C PHE A 103 -6.87 9.22 1.39
N LEU A 104 -6.37 9.19 0.16
CA LEU A 104 -6.31 8.00 -0.67
C LEU A 104 -4.88 7.72 -1.08
N PHE A 105 -4.38 6.55 -0.68
CA PHE A 105 -3.10 6.03 -1.13
C PHE A 105 -3.32 4.95 -2.18
N ILE A 106 -2.76 5.17 -3.36
CA ILE A 106 -2.74 4.22 -4.46
C ILE A 106 -1.31 3.74 -4.66
N GLY A 107 -1.08 2.43 -4.62
CA GLY A 107 0.27 1.91 -4.81
C GLY A 107 0.35 0.43 -5.15
N SER A 108 1.58 -0.05 -5.25
CA SER A 108 1.85 -1.47 -5.46
C SER A 108 1.40 -2.34 -4.27
N PRO A 109 1.17 -3.65 -4.46
CA PRO A 109 0.82 -4.56 -3.37
C PRO A 109 1.80 -4.51 -2.19
N TRP A 110 3.09 -4.30 -2.49
CA TRP A 110 4.12 -4.15 -1.46
C TRP A 110 3.94 -2.87 -0.63
N ASN A 111 3.60 -1.74 -1.27
CA ASN A 111 3.30 -0.49 -0.57
C ASN A 111 2.12 -0.64 0.38
N ILE A 112 1.02 -1.22 -0.12
CA ILE A 112 -0.19 -1.46 0.67
C ILE A 112 0.12 -2.33 1.88
N TYR A 113 0.89 -3.41 1.68
CA TYR A 113 1.31 -4.29 2.76
C TYR A 113 2.20 -3.56 3.78
N SER A 114 3.23 -2.84 3.32
CA SER A 114 4.17 -2.12 4.17
C SER A 114 3.48 -1.04 5.00
N LEU A 115 2.67 -0.20 4.36
CA LEU A 115 1.86 0.83 5.02
C LEU A 115 0.86 0.22 5.99
N GLY A 116 0.17 -0.88 5.60
CA GLY A 116 -0.77 -1.59 6.45
C GLY A 116 -0.16 -2.26 7.68
N LYS A 117 1.15 -2.53 7.66
CA LYS A 117 1.88 -3.02 8.83
C LYS A 117 2.14 -1.91 9.86
N SER A 118 2.16 -0.64 9.46
CA SER A 118 2.36 0.49 10.37
C SER A 118 1.15 0.67 11.28
N ARG A 119 1.38 0.67 12.60
CA ARG A 119 0.32 0.90 13.60
C ARG A 119 -0.34 2.27 13.45
N SER A 120 0.45 3.29 13.16
CA SER A 120 -0.04 4.66 13.00
C SER A 120 -0.93 4.80 11.77
N ILE A 121 -0.57 4.15 10.65
CA ILE A 121 -1.41 4.16 9.44
C ILE A 121 -2.69 3.35 9.66
N ARG A 122 -2.62 2.19 10.31
CA ARG A 122 -3.83 1.42 10.68
C ARG A 122 -4.77 2.25 11.54
N TYR A 123 -4.26 2.92 12.57
CA TYR A 123 -5.08 3.79 13.41
C TYR A 123 -5.82 4.87 12.60
N GLN A 124 -5.15 5.50 11.62
CA GLN A 124 -5.81 6.47 10.74
C GLN A 124 -6.82 5.81 9.80
N ARG A 125 -6.52 4.62 9.27
CA ARG A 125 -7.44 3.85 8.42
C ARG A 125 -8.69 3.41 9.18
N ASP A 126 -8.53 2.91 10.40
CA ASP A 126 -9.62 2.43 11.25
C ASP A 126 -10.60 3.58 11.60
N ARG A 127 -10.12 4.83 11.57
CA ARG A 127 -10.92 6.05 11.69
C ARG A 127 -11.47 6.58 10.37
N GLY A 128 -11.25 5.86 9.27
CA GLY A 128 -11.62 6.29 7.93
C GLY A 128 -10.79 7.46 7.38
N LYS A 129 -9.72 7.91 8.03
CA LYS A 129 -8.94 9.07 7.56
C LYS A 129 -8.15 8.78 6.29
N ILE A 130 -7.67 7.53 6.13
CA ILE A 130 -6.90 7.10 4.95
C ILE A 130 -7.35 5.72 4.46
N GLU A 131 -7.50 5.59 3.15
CA GLU A 131 -7.65 4.30 2.48
C GLU A 131 -6.37 3.93 1.73
N LEU A 132 -6.03 2.63 1.73
CA LEU A 132 -4.93 2.10 0.92
C LEU A 132 -5.51 1.16 -0.12
N MET A 133 -5.24 1.41 -1.39
CA MET A 133 -5.78 0.61 -2.47
C MET A 133 -4.77 0.33 -3.58
N LYS A 134 -5.06 -0.74 -4.31
CA LYS A 134 -4.40 -1.05 -5.58
C LYS A 134 -5.32 -0.56 -6.69
N LEU A 135 -4.76 -0.09 -7.80
CA LEU A 135 -5.57 0.16 -8.99
C LEU A 135 -6.20 -1.16 -9.51
N PRO A 136 -7.49 -1.12 -9.84
CA PRO A 136 -8.15 -2.20 -10.58
C PRO A 136 -7.62 -2.25 -12.01
N LYS A 137 -7.83 -3.37 -12.68
CA LYS A 137 -7.67 -3.43 -14.13
C LYS A 137 -8.69 -2.48 -14.79
N PRO A 138 -8.34 -1.80 -15.90
CA PRO A 138 -7.17 -2.00 -16.76
C PRO A 138 -5.95 -1.15 -16.41
N TRP A 139 -6.02 -0.28 -15.40
CA TRP A 139 -4.91 0.60 -15.08
C TRP A 139 -3.70 -0.19 -14.55
N ARG A 140 -2.53 0.28 -14.93
CA ARG A 140 -1.24 -0.23 -14.47
C ARG A 140 -0.58 0.81 -13.59
N LEU A 141 0.34 0.35 -12.74
CA LEU A 141 1.08 1.21 -11.83
C LEU A 141 2.47 0.63 -11.61
N ASP A 142 3.21 0.48 -12.70
CA ASP A 142 4.54 -0.11 -12.69
C ASP A 142 5.61 0.97 -12.95
N LEU A 143 5.28 1.97 -13.76
CA LEU A 143 6.18 3.04 -14.20
C LEU A 143 5.65 4.42 -13.78
N ASP A 144 6.55 5.39 -13.68
CA ASP A 144 6.18 6.79 -13.41
C ASP A 144 5.25 7.36 -14.51
N GLU A 145 5.43 6.92 -15.76
CA GLU A 145 4.53 7.26 -16.87
C GLU A 145 3.10 6.76 -16.64
N ASP A 146 2.93 5.61 -15.96
CA ASP A 146 1.59 5.07 -15.68
C ASP A 146 0.81 5.98 -14.71
N VAL A 147 1.50 6.64 -13.78
CA VAL A 147 0.91 7.67 -12.91
C VAL A 147 0.39 8.84 -13.76
N SER A 148 1.17 9.29 -14.73
CA SER A 148 0.77 10.38 -15.63
C SER A 148 -0.42 9.99 -16.51
N ARG A 149 -0.44 8.75 -17.02
CA ARG A 149 -1.58 8.20 -17.78
C ARG A 149 -2.84 8.09 -16.93
N LEU A 150 -2.72 7.65 -15.67
CA LEU A 150 -3.85 7.59 -14.74
C LEU A 150 -4.46 8.98 -14.51
N LEU A 151 -3.62 9.97 -14.21
CA LEU A 151 -4.07 11.33 -13.89
C LEU A 151 -4.62 12.09 -15.11
N THR A 152 -4.44 11.56 -16.32
CA THR A 152 -5.00 12.12 -17.56
C THR A 152 -6.21 11.34 -18.08
N ASP A 153 -6.56 10.22 -17.44
CA ASP A 153 -7.72 9.40 -17.80
C ASP A 153 -8.97 9.91 -17.07
N ILE A 154 -9.95 10.41 -17.82
CA ILE A 154 -11.21 10.94 -17.28
C ILE A 154 -11.96 9.92 -16.40
N ARG A 155 -11.85 8.62 -16.73
CA ARG A 155 -12.52 7.54 -16.00
C ARG A 155 -12.03 7.41 -14.56
N PHE A 156 -10.80 7.84 -14.29
CA PHE A 156 -10.29 7.90 -12.93
C PHE A 156 -11.11 8.88 -12.08
N TYR A 157 -11.51 10.01 -12.64
CA TYR A 157 -12.27 11.02 -11.92
C TYR A 157 -13.76 10.67 -11.88
N ASP A 158 -14.35 10.28 -13.02
CA ASP A 158 -15.79 10.05 -13.13
C ASP A 158 -16.24 8.75 -12.45
N GLU A 159 -15.46 7.68 -12.58
CA GLU A 159 -15.86 6.36 -12.12
C GLU A 159 -15.19 5.99 -10.79
N PHE A 160 -13.90 6.32 -10.61
CA PHE A 160 -13.10 5.77 -9.51
C PHE A 160 -13.09 6.64 -8.25
N ILE A 161 -13.06 7.97 -8.39
CA ILE A 161 -13.24 8.92 -7.29
C ILE A 161 -14.44 9.86 -7.54
N PRO A 162 -15.66 9.31 -7.69
CA PRO A 162 -16.84 10.13 -7.88
C PRO A 162 -17.05 11.06 -6.67
N ASP A 163 -17.76 12.16 -6.91
CA ASP A 163 -18.16 13.16 -5.90
C ASP A 163 -17.00 13.95 -5.26
N VAL A 164 -15.77 13.80 -5.76
CA VAL A 164 -14.63 14.64 -5.37
C VAL A 164 -14.62 15.92 -6.18
N GLU A 165 -14.73 17.06 -5.49
CA GLU A 165 -14.62 18.39 -6.10
C GLU A 165 -13.18 18.90 -6.06
N TRP A 166 -12.47 18.68 -4.95
CA TRP A 166 -11.10 19.13 -4.75
C TRP A 166 -10.15 17.96 -4.55
N VAL A 167 -9.17 17.85 -5.44
CA VAL A 167 -8.07 16.90 -5.34
C VAL A 167 -6.78 17.65 -4.96
N PHE A 168 -6.25 17.34 -3.78
CA PHE A 168 -4.91 17.75 -3.39
C PHE A 168 -3.94 16.59 -3.64
N LYS A 169 -3.24 16.64 -4.77
CA LYS A 169 -2.27 15.61 -5.15
C LYS A 169 -0.87 15.98 -4.67
N PHE A 170 -0.20 15.06 -3.98
CA PHE A 170 1.19 15.20 -3.54
C PHE A 170 1.99 13.94 -3.85
N GLU A 171 3.30 14.11 -4.03
CA GLU A 171 4.27 13.05 -4.31
C GLU A 171 5.22 12.84 -3.11
N HIS A 172 6.00 11.76 -3.18
CA HIS A 172 6.99 11.38 -2.17
C HIS A 172 8.06 12.45 -1.89
N ASP A 173 8.29 13.37 -2.83
CA ASP A 173 9.28 14.46 -2.77
C ASP A 173 8.64 15.82 -2.46
N SER A 174 7.37 15.85 -2.07
CA SER A 174 6.63 17.08 -1.75
C SER A 174 6.08 17.04 -0.32
N ILE A 175 6.20 18.16 0.39
CA ILE A 175 5.77 18.27 1.78
C ILE A 175 5.21 19.67 2.06
N LEU A 176 4.07 19.75 2.74
CA LEU A 176 3.53 21.02 3.23
C LEU A 176 4.26 21.45 4.51
N CYS A 177 4.58 22.74 4.61
CA CYS A 177 5.18 23.30 5.82
C CYS A 177 4.13 23.40 6.92
N ALA A 178 4.35 22.70 8.05
CA ALA A 178 3.47 22.75 9.21
C ALA A 178 3.40 24.14 9.88
N ASN A 179 4.37 25.01 9.59
CA ASN A 179 4.44 26.39 10.10
C ASN A 179 4.02 27.42 9.03
N SER A 180 3.33 26.99 7.98
CA SER A 180 2.74 27.92 7.01
C SER A 180 1.69 28.80 7.70
N PRO A 181 1.65 30.12 7.44
CA PRO A 181 0.58 30.99 7.92
C PRO A 181 -0.74 30.78 7.17
N THR A 182 -0.72 29.99 6.07
CA THR A 182 -1.88 29.69 5.22
C THR A 182 -2.21 28.21 5.24
N SER A 183 -3.49 27.90 5.11
CA SER A 183 -4.05 26.55 5.03
C SER A 183 -4.24 26.12 3.58
N LEU A 184 -4.36 24.81 3.34
CA LEU A 184 -4.75 24.27 2.03
C LEU A 184 -6.13 24.79 1.59
N ASP A 185 -7.05 24.97 2.55
CA ASP A 185 -8.42 25.41 2.27
C ASP A 185 -8.47 26.85 1.70
N ASP A 186 -7.47 27.68 1.99
CA ASP A 186 -7.39 29.06 1.50
C ASP A 186 -7.27 29.14 -0.03
N TRP A 187 -6.89 28.03 -0.67
CA TRP A 187 -6.68 27.93 -2.12
C TRP A 187 -7.88 27.34 -2.87
N LEU A 188 -8.91 26.85 -2.18
CA LEU A 188 -10.04 26.15 -2.83
C LEU A 188 -10.94 27.03 -3.70
N SER A 189 -10.81 28.35 -3.59
CA SER A 189 -11.49 29.32 -4.46
C SER A 189 -10.91 29.36 -5.88
N TRP A 190 -9.72 28.81 -6.08
CA TRP A 190 -9.06 28.74 -7.38
C TRP A 190 -9.40 27.41 -8.08
N SER A 191 -9.59 27.44 -9.39
CA SER A 191 -9.81 26.22 -10.17
C SER A 191 -8.58 25.30 -10.21
N TRP A 192 -7.38 25.87 -10.05
CA TRP A 192 -6.14 25.13 -9.92
C TRP A 192 -5.11 25.97 -9.14
N ALA A 193 -4.32 25.29 -8.32
CA ALA A 193 -3.15 25.86 -7.66
C ALA A 193 -2.01 24.85 -7.74
N GLY A 194 -0.79 25.33 -7.96
CA GLY A 194 0.40 24.49 -8.07
C GLY A 194 1.60 25.17 -7.43
N MET A 195 2.55 24.34 -6.98
CA MET A 195 3.86 24.81 -6.53
C MET A 195 4.84 24.64 -7.68
N SER A 196 5.48 25.72 -8.13
CA SER A 196 6.58 25.60 -9.11
C SER A 196 7.81 25.02 -8.42
N ARG A 197 8.51 24.11 -9.10
CA ARG A 197 9.85 23.65 -8.71
C ARG A 197 10.88 24.74 -8.95
#